data_AF-A0A956D986-F1
#
_entry.id   AF-A0A956D986-F1
#
_cell.length_a   1.000
_cell.length_b   1.000
_cell.length_c   1.000
_cell.angle_alpha   90.00
_cell.angle_beta   90.00
_cell.angle_gamma   90.00
#
_symmetry.space_group_name_H-M   'P 1'
#
loop_
_entity.id
_entity.type
_entity.pdbx_description
1 polymer ?
#
loop_
_entity_poly.entity_id
_entity_poly.type
_entity_poly.pdbx_seq_one_letter_code
_entity_poly.pdbx_strand_id
1 'polypeptide(L)'
;MSIPAGTEQAFEVAAGELGFASAAWLFVREVAAAGGATEVEALRDALGRAFPVLDAVAAEWLEGARAPSLDVDAVLRVLEGSRRVLVVGMESDALDALMPALADDVEIALLEYSVLDANWDRVLANYDGRVRRTDLGSFHAWAGARSAVVTFVYGHDGRHAHVRPAWLRLLGSDVRTQFRAFVGWNLLRDTLYVYPRFLHEHPLTELTALIEPAERSAE
;
A
#
# COMPACT_ATOMS: atom_id res chain seq x y z
N MET A 1 -9.52 -26.42 10.49
CA MET A 1 -8.32 -26.87 11.23
C MET A 1 -7.87 -25.69 12.10
N SER A 2 -6.92 -25.81 13.04
CA SER A 2 -6.41 -24.61 13.73
C SER A 2 -5.26 -24.02 12.93
N ILE A 3 -5.26 -22.71 12.72
CA ILE A 3 -4.14 -21.99 12.10
C ILE A 3 -2.83 -22.36 12.83
N PRO A 4 -1.74 -22.70 12.11
CA PRO A 4 -0.48 -23.10 12.73
C PRO A 4 0.05 -22.10 13.74
N ALA A 5 0.70 -22.61 14.80
CA ALA A 5 1.43 -21.76 15.73
C ALA A 5 2.53 -20.99 14.97
N GLY A 6 2.55 -19.66 15.11
CA GLY A 6 3.52 -18.77 14.46
C GLY A 6 3.03 -18.09 13.18
N THR A 7 1.81 -18.38 12.69
CA THR A 7 1.25 -17.67 11.52
C THR A 7 1.14 -16.16 11.75
N GLU A 8 0.81 -15.72 12.96
CA GLU A 8 0.79 -14.29 13.31
C GLU A 8 2.16 -13.63 13.11
N GLN A 9 3.22 -14.22 13.68
CA GLN A 9 4.58 -13.70 13.54
C GLN A 9 5.05 -13.72 12.09
N ALA A 10 4.72 -14.78 11.34
CA ALA A 10 5.02 -14.87 9.92
C ALA A 10 4.30 -13.76 9.14
N PHE A 11 3.04 -13.49 9.48
CA PHE A 11 2.27 -12.42 8.86
C PHE A 11 2.85 -11.05 9.20
N GLU A 12 3.23 -10.78 10.46
CA GLU A 12 3.86 -9.52 10.86
C GLU A 12 5.15 -9.23 10.07
N VAL A 13 6.01 -10.23 9.91
CA VAL A 13 7.25 -10.10 9.13
C VAL A 13 6.92 -9.84 7.66
N ALA A 14 6.00 -10.59 7.07
CA ALA A 14 5.59 -10.37 5.68
C ALA A 14 4.96 -8.99 5.48
N ALA A 15 4.07 -8.57 6.37
CA ALA A 15 3.42 -7.26 6.36
C ALA A 15 4.41 -6.10 6.51
N GLY A 16 5.48 -6.28 7.30
CA GLY A 16 6.54 -5.29 7.44
C GLY A 16 7.34 -5.07 6.15
N GLU A 17 7.57 -6.13 5.37
CA GLU A 17 8.46 -6.08 4.22
C GLU A 17 7.77 -5.99 2.86
N LEU A 18 6.57 -6.56 2.74
CA LEU A 18 5.76 -6.53 1.53
C LEU A 18 4.72 -5.42 1.58
N GLY A 19 4.32 -4.96 2.76
CA GLY A 19 3.13 -4.14 2.92
C GLY A 19 1.91 -4.95 3.34
N PHE A 20 0.90 -4.26 3.84
CA PHE A 20 -0.28 -4.89 4.42
C PHE A 20 -1.16 -5.56 3.38
N ALA A 21 -1.43 -4.89 2.26
CA ALA A 21 -2.32 -5.45 1.24
C ALA A 21 -1.64 -6.61 0.50
N SER A 22 -0.36 -6.42 0.13
CA SER A 22 0.45 -7.44 -0.56
C SER A 22 0.61 -8.70 0.31
N ALA A 23 0.95 -8.54 1.60
CA ALA A 23 1.03 -9.67 2.53
C ALA A 23 -0.33 -10.35 2.78
N ALA A 24 -1.42 -9.57 2.90
CA ALA A 24 -2.76 -10.12 3.09
C ALA A 24 -3.20 -11.01 1.93
N TRP A 25 -3.06 -10.52 0.69
CA TRP A 25 -3.39 -11.31 -0.50
C TRP A 25 -2.51 -12.55 -0.64
N LEU A 26 -1.22 -12.45 -0.34
CA LEU A 26 -0.31 -13.61 -0.30
C LEU A 26 -0.82 -14.67 0.68
N PHE A 27 -1.04 -14.31 1.94
CA PHE A 27 -1.45 -15.26 2.97
C PHE A 27 -2.81 -15.89 2.65
N VAL A 28 -3.79 -15.09 2.24
CA VAL A 28 -5.13 -15.59 1.87
C VAL A 28 -5.03 -16.56 0.70
N ARG A 29 -4.22 -16.28 -0.32
CA ARG A 29 -4.02 -17.19 -1.46
C ARG A 29 -3.37 -18.51 -1.03
N GLU A 30 -2.30 -18.46 -0.25
CA GLU A 30 -1.60 -19.68 0.18
C GLU A 30 -2.46 -20.54 1.11
N VAL A 31 -3.20 -19.93 2.03
CA VAL A 31 -4.13 -20.63 2.92
C VAL A 31 -5.30 -21.22 2.15
N ALA A 32 -5.86 -20.47 1.18
CA ALA A 32 -6.89 -20.98 0.29
C ALA A 32 -6.39 -22.17 -0.55
N ALA A 33 -5.15 -22.14 -1.04
CA ALA A 33 -4.57 -23.25 -1.78
C ALA A 33 -4.39 -24.51 -0.91
N ALA A 34 -4.11 -24.33 0.39
CA ALA A 34 -3.96 -25.43 1.33
C ALA A 34 -5.29 -26.04 1.81
N GLY A 35 -6.34 -25.25 2.01
CA GLY A 35 -7.59 -25.75 2.62
C GLY A 35 -8.88 -25.02 2.25
N GLY A 36 -8.86 -24.19 1.21
CA GLY A 36 -10.03 -23.52 0.68
C GLY A 36 -10.65 -22.50 1.65
N ALA A 37 -11.95 -22.25 1.48
CA ALA A 37 -12.67 -21.22 2.21
C ALA A 37 -12.63 -21.40 3.73
N THR A 38 -12.74 -22.64 4.22
CA THR A 38 -12.73 -22.92 5.67
C THR A 38 -11.44 -22.48 6.35
N GLU A 39 -10.29 -22.63 5.68
CA GLU A 39 -9.02 -22.19 6.27
C GLU A 39 -8.83 -20.67 6.14
N VAL A 40 -9.40 -20.03 5.11
CA VAL A 40 -9.42 -18.56 5.00
C VAL A 40 -10.30 -17.95 6.09
N GLU A 41 -11.45 -18.55 6.40
CA GLU A 41 -12.29 -18.18 7.55
C GLU A 41 -11.51 -18.31 8.87
N ALA A 42 -10.82 -19.43 9.07
CA ALA A 42 -10.00 -19.63 10.27
C ALA A 42 -8.86 -18.61 10.39
N LEU A 43 -8.22 -18.23 9.28
CA LEU A 43 -7.20 -17.19 9.25
C LEU A 43 -7.78 -15.83 9.62
N ARG A 44 -8.92 -15.48 9.03
CA ARG A 44 -9.65 -14.24 9.31
C ARG A 44 -10.05 -14.15 10.78
N ASP A 45 -10.64 -15.21 11.33
CA ASP A 45 -11.07 -15.26 12.73
C ASP A 45 -9.90 -15.12 13.70
N ALA A 46 -8.76 -15.75 13.38
CA ALA A 46 -7.57 -15.73 14.22
C ALA A 46 -6.88 -14.35 14.21
N LEU A 47 -6.71 -13.73 13.03
CA LEU A 47 -5.81 -12.60 12.84
C LEU A 47 -6.49 -11.29 12.41
N GLY A 48 -7.71 -11.35 11.85
CA GLY A 48 -8.36 -10.19 11.24
C GLY A 48 -8.58 -9.01 12.19
N ARG A 49 -8.83 -9.28 13.47
CA ARG A 49 -8.95 -8.22 14.49
C ARG A 49 -7.64 -7.47 14.74
N ALA A 50 -6.51 -8.16 14.67
CA ALA A 50 -5.19 -7.56 14.85
C ALA A 50 -4.70 -6.88 13.56
N PHE A 51 -5.10 -7.41 12.40
CA PHE A 51 -4.71 -6.96 11.07
C PHE A 51 -5.94 -6.66 10.21
N PRO A 52 -6.48 -5.43 10.26
CA PRO A 52 -7.73 -5.08 9.58
C PRO A 52 -7.69 -5.23 8.06
N VAL A 53 -6.53 -5.00 7.44
CA VAL A 53 -6.35 -5.21 5.99
C VAL A 53 -6.46 -6.70 5.64
N LEU A 54 -5.95 -7.59 6.50
CA LEU A 54 -6.12 -9.03 6.34
C LEU A 54 -7.59 -9.44 6.48
N ASP A 55 -8.31 -8.86 7.46
CA ASP A 55 -9.76 -9.10 7.60
C ASP A 55 -10.52 -8.75 6.32
N ALA A 56 -10.26 -7.54 5.78
CA ALA A 56 -10.92 -7.06 4.58
C ALA A 56 -10.61 -7.93 3.36
N VAL A 57 -9.34 -8.27 3.14
CA VAL A 57 -8.93 -9.14 2.02
C VAL A 57 -9.51 -10.55 2.14
N ALA A 58 -9.52 -11.12 3.34
CA ALA A 58 -10.13 -12.43 3.57
C ALA A 58 -11.64 -12.40 3.33
N ALA A 59 -12.33 -11.34 3.77
CA ALA A 59 -13.75 -11.13 3.50
C ALA A 59 -14.04 -11.07 2.00
N GLU A 60 -13.33 -10.19 1.27
CA GLU A 60 -13.47 -10.05 -0.18
C GLU A 60 -13.23 -11.39 -0.89
N TRP A 61 -12.20 -12.14 -0.50
CA TRP A 61 -11.89 -13.43 -1.11
C TRP A 61 -12.99 -14.47 -0.89
N LEU A 62 -13.56 -14.53 0.32
CA LEU A 62 -14.67 -15.42 0.68
C LEU A 62 -15.95 -15.09 -0.09
N GLU A 63 -16.14 -13.83 -0.45
CA GLU A 63 -17.22 -13.37 -1.34
C GLU A 63 -16.94 -13.64 -2.83
N GLY A 64 -15.81 -14.26 -3.14
CA GLY A 64 -15.44 -14.68 -4.49
C GLY A 64 -14.53 -13.68 -5.22
N ALA A 65 -14.12 -12.59 -4.57
CA ALA A 65 -13.17 -11.67 -5.15
C ALA A 65 -11.75 -12.27 -5.20
N ARG A 66 -10.91 -11.70 -6.06
CA ARG A 66 -9.48 -12.00 -6.13
C ARG A 66 -8.70 -10.70 -6.08
N ALA A 67 -7.39 -10.83 -5.88
CA ALA A 67 -6.46 -9.71 -5.83
C ALA A 67 -6.76 -8.74 -6.97
N PRO A 68 -6.99 -7.45 -6.67
CA PRO A 68 -7.36 -6.49 -7.68
C PRO A 68 -6.21 -6.28 -8.66
N SER A 69 -6.54 -6.04 -9.93
CA SER A 69 -5.55 -5.54 -10.87
C SER A 69 -5.22 -4.09 -10.51
N LEU A 70 -3.93 -3.75 -10.58
CA LEU A 70 -3.44 -2.42 -10.25
C LEU A 70 -3.45 -1.55 -11.52
N ASP A 71 -4.17 -0.41 -11.50
CA ASP A 71 -4.21 0.52 -12.63
C ASP A 71 -2.96 1.42 -12.65
N VAL A 72 -1.84 0.82 -13.07
CA VAL A 72 -0.54 1.50 -13.20
C VAL A 72 -0.64 2.66 -14.18
N ASP A 73 -1.38 2.51 -15.27
CA ASP A 73 -1.53 3.54 -16.29
C ASP A 73 -2.22 4.79 -15.72
N ALA A 74 -3.21 4.63 -14.84
CA ALA A 74 -3.83 5.76 -14.15
C ALA A 74 -2.85 6.50 -13.24
N VAL A 75 -1.99 5.77 -12.53
CA VAL A 75 -0.91 6.37 -11.73
C VAL A 75 0.05 7.15 -12.64
N LEU A 76 0.51 6.54 -13.75
CA LEU A 76 1.43 7.18 -14.70
C LEU A 76 0.83 8.46 -15.31
N ARG A 77 -0.46 8.48 -15.65
CA ARG A 77 -1.15 9.67 -16.17
C ARG A 77 -1.10 10.83 -15.17
N VAL A 78 -1.30 10.57 -13.88
CA VAL A 78 -1.19 11.62 -12.84
C VAL A 78 0.26 12.06 -12.65
N LEU A 79 1.20 11.12 -12.75
CA LEU A 79 2.63 11.38 -12.62
C LEU A 79 3.24 12.08 -13.83
N GLU A 80 2.53 12.20 -14.95
CA GLU A 80 3.02 12.83 -16.17
C GLU A 80 3.64 14.22 -15.91
N GLY A 81 4.85 14.44 -16.41
CA GLY A 81 5.62 15.68 -16.20
C GLY A 81 6.40 15.75 -14.88
N SER A 82 6.22 14.79 -13.98
CA SER A 82 7.03 14.64 -12.77
C SER A 82 8.42 14.13 -13.12
N ARG A 83 9.44 14.64 -12.42
CA ARG A 83 10.84 14.23 -12.50
C ARG A 83 11.31 13.54 -11.23
N ARG A 84 10.54 13.66 -10.16
CA ARG A 84 10.81 13.05 -8.87
C ARG A 84 9.53 12.45 -8.33
N VAL A 85 9.60 11.22 -7.86
CA VAL A 85 8.50 10.52 -7.21
C VAL A 85 8.96 10.09 -5.83
N LEU A 86 8.27 10.57 -4.80
CA LEU A 86 8.44 10.14 -3.43
C LEU A 86 7.31 9.16 -3.07
N VAL A 87 7.65 7.90 -2.82
CA VAL A 87 6.70 6.90 -2.37
C VAL A 87 6.67 6.86 -0.84
N VAL A 88 5.46 6.88 -0.29
CA VAL A 88 5.19 6.89 1.15
C VAL A 88 4.42 5.62 1.52
N GLY A 89 5.07 4.78 2.32
CA GLY A 89 4.58 3.43 2.62
C GLY A 89 5.21 2.38 1.71
N MET A 90 4.82 1.13 1.91
CA MET A 90 5.40 -0.04 1.27
C MET A 90 4.26 -0.98 0.87
N GLU A 91 4.15 -1.28 -0.42
CA GLU A 91 3.28 -2.30 -1.00
C GLU A 91 4.00 -2.88 -2.22
N SER A 92 4.60 -4.07 -2.04
CA SER A 92 5.52 -4.67 -2.99
C SER A 92 4.87 -4.89 -4.35
N ASP A 93 3.64 -5.40 -4.38
CA ASP A 93 2.96 -5.70 -5.65
C ASP A 93 2.74 -4.41 -6.47
N ALA A 94 2.43 -3.30 -5.80
CA ALA A 94 2.24 -2.01 -6.45
C ALA A 94 3.55 -1.33 -6.84
N LEU A 95 4.59 -1.43 -6.01
CA LEU A 95 5.91 -0.96 -6.34
C LEU A 95 6.51 -1.73 -7.52
N ASP A 96 6.45 -3.05 -7.49
CA ASP A 96 7.00 -3.93 -8.52
C ASP A 96 6.29 -3.73 -9.87
N ALA A 97 5.00 -3.36 -9.85
CA ALA A 97 4.26 -2.94 -11.05
C ALA A 97 4.63 -1.52 -11.52
N LEU A 98 4.85 -0.58 -10.60
CA LEU A 98 5.10 0.83 -10.92
C LEU A 98 6.56 1.11 -11.36
N MET A 99 7.54 0.53 -10.67
CA MET A 99 8.96 0.79 -10.90
C MET A 99 9.40 0.59 -12.36
N PRO A 100 9.07 -0.54 -13.03
CA PRO A 100 9.46 -0.74 -14.43
C PRO A 100 8.64 0.11 -15.41
N ALA A 101 7.51 0.66 -14.99
CA ALA A 101 6.62 1.46 -15.83
C ALA A 101 6.98 2.96 -15.84
N LEU A 102 7.73 3.42 -14.83
CA LEU A 102 8.24 4.79 -14.75
C LEU A 102 9.40 5.00 -15.72
N ALA A 103 9.44 6.17 -16.36
CA ALA A 103 10.55 6.54 -17.23
C ALA A 103 11.90 6.56 -16.49
N ASP A 104 12.97 6.18 -17.17
CA ASP A 104 14.33 6.06 -16.61
C ASP A 104 14.87 7.36 -16.03
N ASP A 105 14.40 8.51 -16.53
CA ASP A 105 14.81 9.85 -16.13
C ASP A 105 14.05 10.40 -14.90
N VAL A 106 13.11 9.64 -14.35
CA VAL A 106 12.39 9.97 -13.12
C VAL A 106 13.20 9.48 -11.92
N GLU A 107 13.62 10.37 -11.02
CA GLU A 107 14.23 9.96 -9.75
C GLU A 107 13.16 9.41 -8.81
N ILE A 108 13.43 8.29 -8.14
CA ILE A 108 12.47 7.65 -7.23
C ILE A 108 13.08 7.57 -5.83
N ALA A 109 12.32 8.01 -4.83
CA ALA A 109 12.61 7.76 -3.44
C ALA A 109 11.50 6.96 -2.78
N LEU A 110 11.91 6.13 -1.83
CA LEU A 110 11.04 5.43 -0.92
C LEU A 110 11.29 5.94 0.49
N LEU A 111 10.23 6.41 1.13
CA LEU A 111 10.28 6.85 2.51
C LEU A 111 10.41 5.63 3.43
N GLU A 112 11.54 5.57 4.13
CA GLU A 112 11.81 4.59 5.15
C GLU A 112 10.98 4.89 6.40
N TYR A 113 9.76 4.35 6.41
CA TYR A 113 8.90 4.40 7.56
C TYR A 113 8.00 3.16 7.57
N SER A 114 8.09 2.38 8.63
CA SER A 114 7.17 1.27 8.87
C SER A 114 6.76 1.24 10.33
N VAL A 115 5.52 0.82 10.55
CA VAL A 115 4.95 0.57 11.88
C VAL A 115 5.33 -0.83 12.39
N LEU A 116 5.67 -1.74 11.47
CA LEU A 116 6.22 -3.07 11.76
C LEU A 116 7.70 -3.11 11.38
N ASP A 117 8.49 -3.89 12.10
CA ASP A 117 9.91 -4.03 11.79
C ASP A 117 10.10 -4.56 10.36
N ALA A 118 10.89 -3.83 9.58
CA ALA A 118 11.16 -4.14 8.18
C ALA A 118 12.67 -4.09 7.95
N ASN A 119 13.20 -5.08 7.22
CA ASN A 119 14.58 -5.02 6.75
C ASN A 119 14.64 -4.18 5.46
N TRP A 120 14.84 -2.87 5.62
CA TRP A 120 14.88 -1.93 4.49
C TRP A 120 16.00 -2.18 3.50
N ASP A 121 17.15 -2.69 3.95
CA ASP A 121 18.24 -3.05 3.05
C ASP A 121 17.83 -4.20 2.12
N ARG A 122 17.11 -5.20 2.65
CA ARG A 122 16.53 -6.29 1.86
C ARG A 122 15.47 -5.76 0.89
N VAL A 123 14.58 -4.89 1.34
CA VAL A 123 13.52 -4.35 0.50
C VAL A 123 14.09 -3.53 -0.66
N LEU A 124 15.07 -2.66 -0.39
CA LEU A 124 15.70 -1.82 -1.42
C LEU A 124 16.56 -2.63 -2.40
N ALA A 125 17.13 -3.75 -1.97
CA ALA A 125 17.89 -4.64 -2.85
C ALA A 125 17.06 -5.20 -4.01
N ASN A 126 15.73 -5.30 -3.85
CA ASN A 126 14.83 -5.75 -4.93
C ASN A 126 14.75 -4.77 -6.10
N TYR A 127 15.17 -3.52 -5.92
CA TYR A 127 15.06 -2.46 -6.92
C TYR A 127 16.38 -2.10 -7.60
N ASP A 128 17.45 -2.89 -7.41
CA ASP A 128 18.76 -2.76 -8.09
C ASP A 128 19.30 -1.31 -8.16
N GLY A 129 19.15 -0.56 -7.06
CA GLY A 129 19.60 0.83 -6.97
C GLY A 129 18.75 1.87 -7.72
N ARG A 130 17.67 1.46 -8.41
CA ARG A 130 16.70 2.35 -9.08
C ARG A 130 15.97 3.27 -8.10
N VAL A 131 15.75 2.78 -6.89
CA VAL A 131 15.02 3.45 -5.81
C VAL A 131 16.00 3.91 -4.75
N ARG A 132 15.94 5.19 -4.40
CA ARG A 132 16.73 5.77 -3.30
C ARG A 132 15.96 5.72 -1.99
N ARG A 133 16.69 5.61 -0.90
CA ARG A 133 16.15 5.73 0.46
C ARG A 133 16.04 7.19 0.87
N THR A 134 14.99 7.55 1.60
CA THR A 134 14.86 8.82 2.34
C THR A 134 14.13 8.58 3.66
N ASP A 135 14.19 9.54 4.57
CA ASP A 135 13.55 9.47 5.89
C ASP A 135 12.70 10.73 6.16
N LEU A 136 12.01 10.74 7.30
CA LEU A 136 11.16 11.87 7.70
C LEU A 136 11.95 13.17 7.96
N GLY A 137 13.27 13.11 8.14
CA GLY A 137 14.12 14.30 8.32
C GLY A 137 14.64 14.88 7.01
N SER A 138 14.70 14.08 5.94
CA SER A 138 15.37 14.41 4.69
C SER A 138 14.44 14.47 3.47
N PHE A 139 13.19 14.02 3.59
CA PHE A 139 12.26 13.95 2.46
C PHE A 139 12.01 15.31 1.77
N HIS A 140 12.18 16.43 2.48
CA HIS A 140 12.06 17.78 1.89
C HIS A 140 13.00 18.01 0.70
N ALA A 141 14.13 17.31 0.63
CA ALA A 141 15.04 17.38 -0.52
C ALA A 141 14.40 16.89 -1.83
N TRP A 142 13.31 16.14 -1.74
CA TRP A 142 12.54 15.62 -2.86
C TRP A 142 11.43 16.56 -3.33
N ALA A 143 11.13 17.62 -2.59
CA ALA A 143 10.07 18.56 -2.95
C ALA A 143 10.44 19.40 -4.19
N GLY A 144 9.42 19.89 -4.90
CA GLY A 144 9.57 20.71 -6.08
C GLY A 144 8.36 20.71 -7.02
N ALA A 145 8.33 21.67 -7.94
CA ALA A 145 7.25 21.86 -8.92
C ALA A 145 7.08 20.69 -9.92
N ARG A 146 8.06 19.78 -10.00
CA ARG A 146 7.98 18.53 -10.79
C ARG A 146 8.12 17.29 -9.90
N SER A 147 7.77 17.40 -8.63
CA SER A 147 7.82 16.30 -7.67
C SER A 147 6.42 15.86 -7.31
N ALA A 148 6.18 14.56 -7.31
CA ALA A 148 4.92 13.97 -6.88
C ALA A 148 5.16 13.06 -5.68
N VAL A 149 4.15 12.95 -4.82
CA VAL A 149 4.12 11.99 -3.71
C VAL A 149 3.06 10.94 -4.01
N VAL A 150 3.40 9.67 -3.84
CA VAL A 150 2.49 8.54 -4.00
C VAL A 150 2.37 7.83 -2.65
N THR A 151 1.15 7.53 -2.21
CA THR A 151 0.87 6.71 -1.04
C THR A 151 -0.12 5.62 -1.38
N PHE A 152 -0.12 4.56 -0.58
CA PHE A 152 -1.11 3.50 -0.67
C PHE A 152 -2.29 3.81 0.25
N VAL A 153 -3.49 3.55 -0.28
CA VAL A 153 -4.79 3.71 0.39
C VAL A 153 -5.40 2.33 0.60
N TYR A 154 -5.93 2.10 1.80
CA TYR A 154 -6.53 0.84 2.23
C TYR A 154 -8.04 1.01 2.34
N GLY A 155 -8.69 1.28 1.20
CA GLY A 155 -10.12 1.56 1.13
C GLY A 155 -10.50 2.95 1.62
N HIS A 156 -11.72 3.36 1.28
CA HIS A 156 -12.30 4.65 1.66
C HIS A 156 -13.81 4.57 1.82
N ASP A 157 -14.40 5.49 2.59
CA ASP A 157 -15.86 5.61 2.77
C ASP A 157 -16.53 6.65 1.82
N GLY A 158 -15.74 7.20 0.89
CA GLY A 158 -16.14 8.25 -0.05
C GLY A 158 -15.87 9.66 0.46
N ARG A 159 -15.45 9.82 1.71
CA ARG A 159 -14.99 11.09 2.30
C ARG A 159 -13.57 10.98 2.86
N HIS A 160 -13.24 9.84 3.46
CA HIS A 160 -11.96 9.56 4.08
C HIS A 160 -11.36 8.27 3.50
N ALA A 161 -10.08 8.34 3.18
CA ALA A 161 -9.23 7.19 2.88
C ALA A 161 -8.48 6.73 4.14
N HIS A 162 -8.13 5.45 4.21
CA HIS A 162 -7.22 4.93 5.22
C HIS A 162 -5.80 4.85 4.67
N VAL A 163 -4.85 5.53 5.31
CA VAL A 163 -3.45 5.64 4.86
C VAL A 163 -2.46 5.35 5.98
N ARG A 164 -1.19 5.15 5.63
CA ARG A 164 -0.11 4.93 6.61
C ARG A 164 0.18 6.21 7.43
N PRO A 165 0.55 6.10 8.72
CA PRO A 165 0.82 7.26 9.57
C PRO A 165 1.91 8.21 9.05
N ALA A 166 2.90 7.69 8.31
CA ALA A 166 3.91 8.52 7.65
C ALA A 166 3.29 9.63 6.81
N TRP A 167 2.18 9.36 6.13
CA TRP A 167 1.48 10.30 5.28
C TRP A 167 1.12 11.61 6.00
N LEU A 168 0.72 11.53 7.26
CA LEU A 168 0.35 12.70 8.07
C LEU A 168 1.50 13.68 8.27
N ARG A 169 2.75 13.21 8.20
CA ARG A 169 3.94 14.08 8.30
C ARG A 169 4.24 14.82 7.00
N LEU A 170 3.75 14.33 5.86
CA LEU A 170 3.96 14.95 4.55
C LEU A 170 2.85 15.93 4.14
N LEU A 171 1.71 15.92 4.83
CA LEU A 171 0.55 16.74 4.48
C LEU A 171 0.32 17.96 5.35
N GLY A 172 1.33 18.39 6.13
CA GLY A 172 1.31 19.75 6.67
C GLY A 172 1.11 20.76 5.55
N SER A 173 0.34 21.83 5.79
CA SER A 173 0.06 22.89 4.82
C SER A 173 1.32 23.41 4.12
N ASP A 174 2.42 23.46 4.87
CA ASP A 174 3.71 23.95 4.41
C ASP A 174 4.40 23.00 3.46
N VAL A 175 4.15 21.69 3.57
CA VAL A 175 4.74 20.65 2.74
C VAL A 175 3.91 20.41 1.49
N ARG A 176 2.58 20.43 1.61
CA ARG A 176 1.65 20.19 0.51
C ARG A 176 1.89 21.14 -0.67
N THR A 177 2.22 22.39 -0.39
CA THR A 177 2.48 23.40 -1.42
C THR A 177 3.83 23.21 -2.14
N GLN A 178 4.72 22.36 -1.61
CA GLN A 178 6.05 22.13 -2.18
C GLN A 178 6.07 21.02 -3.22
N PHE A 179 5.04 20.17 -3.28
CA PHE A 179 4.91 19.11 -4.27
C PHE A 179 3.82 19.44 -5.28
N ARG A 180 4.00 18.96 -6.51
CA ARG A 180 3.02 19.14 -7.60
C ARG A 180 1.75 18.34 -7.36
N ALA A 181 1.89 17.11 -6.88
CA ALA A 181 0.78 16.16 -6.76
C ALA A 181 0.94 15.25 -5.55
N PHE A 182 -0.19 14.92 -4.91
CA PHE A 182 -0.33 13.90 -3.89
C PHE A 182 -1.31 12.84 -4.41
N VAL A 183 -0.81 11.64 -4.66
CA VAL A 183 -1.55 10.56 -5.30
C VAL A 183 -1.81 9.48 -4.24
N GLY A 184 -3.09 9.19 -4.00
CA GLY A 184 -3.49 7.99 -3.27
C GLY A 184 -3.76 6.85 -4.25
N TRP A 185 -3.11 5.71 -4.06
CA TRP A 185 -3.37 4.50 -4.82
C TRP A 185 -4.14 3.52 -3.95
N ASN A 186 -5.43 3.37 -4.22
CA ASN A 186 -6.32 2.48 -3.48
C ASN A 186 -6.07 1.02 -3.86
N LEU A 187 -5.83 0.20 -2.85
CA LEU A 187 -5.48 -1.21 -2.99
C LEU A 187 -6.61 -2.15 -2.57
N LEU A 188 -7.63 -1.62 -1.87
CA LEU A 188 -8.79 -2.38 -1.43
C LEU A 188 -10.03 -1.88 -2.17
N ARG A 189 -10.99 -2.76 -2.46
CA ARG A 189 -12.25 -2.35 -3.09
C ARG A 189 -13.21 -1.80 -2.06
N ASP A 190 -13.23 -2.41 -0.89
CA ASP A 190 -14.10 -2.02 0.21
C ASP A 190 -13.35 -1.28 1.32
N THR A 191 -14.10 -0.53 2.12
CA THR A 191 -13.59 0.08 3.34
C THR A 191 -13.36 -0.95 4.43
N LEU A 192 -12.50 -0.61 5.39
CA LEU A 192 -12.22 -1.44 6.54
C LEU A 192 -13.43 -1.48 7.50
N TYR A 193 -13.91 -2.67 7.81
CA TYR A 193 -15.00 -2.90 8.78
C TYR A 193 -14.48 -3.02 10.22
N VAL A 194 -13.23 -3.46 10.38
CA VAL A 194 -12.53 -3.54 11.66
C VAL A 194 -11.78 -2.24 11.90
N TYR A 195 -11.67 -1.83 13.17
CA TYR A 195 -10.90 -0.64 13.56
C TYR A 195 -9.51 -0.65 12.89
N PRO A 196 -9.15 0.40 12.12
CA PRO A 196 -8.02 0.39 11.20
C PRO A 196 -6.70 0.61 11.95
N ARG A 197 -6.34 -0.35 12.82
CA ARG A 197 -5.08 -0.40 13.55
C ARG A 197 -3.93 -0.19 12.56
N PHE A 198 -2.99 0.68 12.93
CA PHE A 198 -1.81 1.07 12.12
C PHE A 198 -2.10 1.96 10.90
N LEU A 199 -3.34 2.43 10.73
CA LEU A 199 -3.74 3.34 9.67
C LEU A 199 -4.42 4.56 10.27
N HIS A 200 -4.53 5.63 9.47
CA HIS A 200 -5.23 6.85 9.84
C HIS A 200 -6.22 7.23 8.74
N GLU A 201 -7.36 7.76 9.18
CA GLU A 201 -8.32 8.41 8.30
C GLU A 201 -7.73 9.71 7.75
N HIS A 202 -7.95 9.92 6.45
CA HIS A 202 -7.42 11.05 5.73
C HIS A 202 -8.46 11.60 4.73
N PRO A 203 -8.78 12.90 4.75
CA PRO A 203 -9.76 13.48 3.83
C PRO A 203 -9.35 13.33 2.37
N LEU A 204 -10.24 12.78 1.53
CA LEU A 204 -9.98 12.59 0.10
C LEU A 204 -9.72 13.92 -0.64
N THR A 205 -10.29 15.03 -0.14
CA THR A 205 -10.11 16.38 -0.69
C THR A 205 -8.67 16.91 -0.62
N GLU A 206 -7.81 16.27 0.17
CA GLU A 206 -6.41 16.64 0.28
C GLU A 206 -5.52 15.95 -0.76
N LEU A 207 -6.02 14.89 -1.40
CA LEU A 207 -5.37 14.23 -2.53
C LEU A 207 -5.54 15.04 -3.81
N THR A 208 -4.51 15.05 -4.64
CA THR A 208 -4.60 15.53 -6.03
C THR A 208 -5.36 14.53 -6.89
N ALA A 209 -5.15 13.24 -6.65
CA ALA A 209 -5.88 12.16 -7.30
C ALA A 209 -5.95 10.95 -6.37
N LEU A 210 -7.08 10.26 -6.43
CA LEU A 210 -7.26 8.91 -5.90
C LEU A 210 -7.39 7.96 -7.09
N ILE A 211 -6.53 6.95 -7.15
CA ILE A 211 -6.56 5.91 -8.18
C ILE A 211 -7.23 4.68 -7.58
N GLU A 212 -8.34 4.27 -8.16
CA GLU A 212 -9.05 3.06 -7.74
C GLU A 212 -8.37 1.79 -8.24
N PRO A 213 -8.58 0.64 -7.58
CA PRO A 213 -8.22 -0.64 -8.15
C PRO A 213 -8.97 -0.85 -9.48
N ALA A 214 -8.34 -1.49 -10.47
CA ALA A 214 -8.98 -1.72 -11.75
C ALA A 214 -10.24 -2.59 -11.58
N GLU A 215 -11.32 -2.23 -12.29
CA GLU A 215 -12.59 -2.96 -12.26
C GLU A 215 -12.40 -4.43 -12.71
N ARG A 216 -13.29 -5.32 -12.26
CA ARG A 216 -13.28 -6.73 -12.68
C ARG A 216 -13.34 -6.81 -14.21
N SER A 217 -12.29 -7.31 -14.84
CA SER A 217 -12.47 -8.04 -16.09
C SER A 217 -13.37 -9.23 -15.75
N ALA A 218 -14.60 -9.23 -16.29
CA ALA A 218 -15.48 -10.37 -16.22
C ALA A 218 -14.88 -11.49 -17.08
N GLU A 219 -14.14 -12.40 -16.45
CA GLU A 219 -13.92 -13.75 -16.98
C GLU A 219 -14.95 -14.72 -16.40
#